data_AF-A0A7J8AQD5-F1
#
_entry.id   AF-A0A7J8AQD5-F1
#
_cell.length_a   1.000
_cell.length_b   1.000
_cell.length_c   1.000
_cell.angle_alpha   90.00
_cell.angle_beta   90.00
_cell.angle_gamma   90.00
#
_symmetry.space_group_name_H-M   'P 1'
#
loop_
_entity.id
_entity.type
_entity.pdbx_description
1 polymer ?
#
loop_
_entity_poly.entity_id
_entity_poly.type
_entity_poly.pdbx_seq_one_letter_code
_entity_poly.pdbx_strand_id
1 'polypeptide(L)'
;MPLGTGEPSGAGLEAGAASSPTWKVFDSNEESGYLILTIVISGHFFISQGQTLLEGFSLIGSKNWLKIVRRMDCLLFGTTIKNKSRMFRVQFSGESKQQALEHCGSCVQSLTQYITVQVPGGNSRDPGPLRAGGSSWEGYVPSIPLQHPSHRRLEQQQCAPGGRTSVTQLAQSLLASEELPLVHKQSAWNAEELGSFLRFCLMDQNFPAFVEEVEKELKKLTGLRN
;
A
#
# COMPACT_ATOMS: atom_id res chain seq x y z
N MET A 1 2.40 -32.70 -20.79
CA MET A 1 3.06 -33.82 -21.50
C MET A 1 4.50 -33.90 -20.98
N PRO A 2 4.86 -34.82 -20.07
CA PRO A 2 6.24 -34.92 -19.60
C PRO A 2 7.02 -35.90 -20.47
N LEU A 3 8.21 -35.52 -20.92
CA LEU A 3 9.14 -36.41 -21.61
C LEU A 3 10.08 -37.01 -20.57
N GLY A 4 10.01 -38.33 -20.39
CA GLY A 4 10.86 -39.10 -19.51
C GLY A 4 12.18 -39.52 -20.18
N THR A 5 13.17 -39.80 -19.34
CA THR A 5 14.40 -40.60 -19.54
C THR A 5 15.22 -40.36 -18.26
N GLY A 6 15.75 -41.31 -17.50
CA GLY A 6 15.70 -42.76 -17.41
C GLY A 6 16.54 -43.09 -16.16
N GLU A 7 16.07 -43.95 -15.26
CA GLU A 7 16.85 -44.39 -14.10
C GLU A 7 18.05 -45.26 -14.53
N PRO A 8 19.09 -45.34 -13.67
CA PRO A 8 19.47 -46.67 -13.22
C PRO A 8 19.51 -46.76 -11.68
N SER A 9 19.00 -47.88 -11.19
CA SER A 9 19.03 -48.28 -9.79
C SER A 9 20.46 -48.43 -9.26
N GLY A 10 20.73 -47.80 -8.13
CA GLY A 10 21.90 -48.03 -7.29
C GLY A 10 21.53 -47.74 -5.85
N ALA A 11 21.33 -48.79 -5.06
CA ALA A 11 21.03 -48.70 -3.64
C ALA A 11 22.23 -48.16 -2.86
N GLY A 12 22.02 -47.08 -2.10
CA GLY A 12 22.96 -46.56 -1.12
C GLY A 12 22.21 -45.58 -0.23
N LEU A 13 22.05 -45.93 1.06
CA LEU A 13 21.50 -45.04 2.07
C LEU A 13 22.29 -43.73 2.08
N GLU A 14 21.66 -42.64 1.68
CA GLU A 14 22.14 -41.30 2.01
C GLU A 14 21.11 -40.66 2.94
N ALA A 15 21.56 -40.44 4.18
CA ALA A 15 20.85 -39.73 5.20
C ALA A 15 20.38 -38.38 4.64
N GLY A 16 19.14 -37.99 4.96
CA GLY A 16 18.52 -36.77 4.47
C GLY A 16 19.43 -35.55 4.67
N ALA A 17 20.11 -35.15 3.59
CA ALA A 17 20.76 -33.87 3.50
C ALA A 17 19.66 -32.82 3.58
N ALA A 18 19.51 -32.20 4.75
CA ALA A 18 18.69 -31.01 4.90
C ALA A 18 19.21 -30.00 3.87
N SER A 19 18.41 -29.76 2.82
CA SER A 19 18.77 -28.83 1.75
C SER A 19 19.09 -27.48 2.36
N SER A 20 20.32 -27.00 2.18
CA SER A 20 20.68 -25.65 2.59
C SER A 20 19.70 -24.67 1.94
N PRO A 21 19.18 -23.67 2.67
CA PRO A 21 18.25 -22.72 2.08
C PRO A 21 18.93 -21.97 0.93
N THR A 22 18.46 -22.23 -0.30
CA THR A 22 18.99 -21.62 -1.52
C THR A 22 18.21 -20.35 -1.85
N TRP A 23 18.93 -19.25 -2.12
CA TRP A 23 18.32 -18.01 -2.57
C TRP A 23 18.03 -18.10 -4.07
N LYS A 24 16.81 -17.77 -4.48
CA LYS A 24 16.51 -17.49 -5.89
C LYS A 24 16.98 -16.07 -6.18
N VAL A 25 17.98 -15.95 -7.06
CA VAL A 25 18.61 -14.66 -7.41
C VAL A 25 18.09 -14.18 -8.75
N PHE A 26 17.84 -12.88 -8.84
CA PHE A 26 17.51 -12.16 -10.07
C PHE A 26 18.51 -11.02 -10.19
N ASP A 27 19.09 -10.87 -11.38
CA ASP A 27 20.08 -9.84 -11.68
C ASP A 27 19.58 -8.95 -12.82
N SER A 28 19.89 -7.65 -12.74
CA SER A 28 19.62 -6.70 -13.81
C SER A 28 20.61 -6.90 -14.96
N ASN A 29 20.12 -7.15 -16.16
CA ASN A 29 20.93 -7.23 -17.38
C ASN A 29 20.08 -6.92 -18.62
N GLU A 30 20.72 -6.82 -19.78
CA GLU A 30 20.04 -6.48 -21.04
C GLU A 30 19.06 -7.57 -21.52
N GLU A 31 19.31 -8.83 -21.19
CA GLU A 31 18.52 -9.98 -21.66
C GLU A 31 17.21 -10.15 -20.88
N SER A 32 17.29 -10.07 -19.54
CA SER A 32 16.17 -10.28 -18.61
C SER A 32 15.49 -8.98 -18.18
N GLY A 33 16.12 -7.84 -18.46
CA GLY A 33 15.66 -6.51 -18.07
C GLY A 33 16.17 -6.08 -16.70
N TYR A 34 15.96 -4.80 -16.41
CA TYR A 34 16.43 -4.17 -15.18
C TYR A 34 15.40 -4.32 -14.06
N LEU A 35 15.89 -4.62 -12.87
CA LEU A 35 15.11 -4.63 -11.63
C LEU A 35 14.80 -3.20 -11.19
N ILE A 36 13.54 -2.91 -10.96
CA ILE A 36 13.05 -1.60 -10.52
C ILE A 36 12.26 -1.78 -9.23
N LEU A 37 12.65 -1.03 -8.20
CA LEU A 37 11.91 -0.91 -6.94
C LEU A 37 11.12 0.40 -6.96
N THR A 38 9.81 0.29 -6.81
CA THR A 38 8.89 1.44 -6.88
C THR A 38 8.11 1.57 -5.58
N ILE A 39 8.06 2.78 -5.03
CA ILE A 39 7.18 3.14 -3.91
C ILE A 39 6.25 4.25 -4.40
N VAL A 40 4.96 3.97 -4.44
CA VAL A 40 3.94 4.95 -4.88
C VAL A 40 3.47 5.77 -3.67
N ILE A 41 3.05 7.02 -3.90
CA ILE A 41 2.57 7.95 -2.87
C ILE A 41 1.41 7.42 -2.01
N SER A 42 0.64 6.46 -2.53
CA SER A 42 -0.42 5.75 -1.82
C SER A 42 0.12 4.71 -0.82
N GLY A 43 1.44 4.55 -0.74
CA GLY A 43 2.12 3.63 0.17
C GLY A 43 2.26 2.21 -0.37
N HIS A 44 2.17 1.99 -1.68
CA HIS A 44 2.38 0.66 -2.25
C HIS A 44 3.83 0.48 -2.68
N PHE A 45 4.35 -0.73 -2.42
CA PHE A 45 5.70 -1.14 -2.70
C PHE A 45 5.71 -2.22 -3.77
N PHE A 46 6.58 -2.08 -4.77
CA PHE A 46 6.73 -3.05 -5.85
C PHE A 46 8.20 -3.31 -6.18
N ILE A 47 8.51 -4.55 -6.57
CA ILE A 47 9.73 -4.89 -7.30
C ILE A 47 9.31 -5.54 -8.61
N SER A 48 9.77 -5.02 -9.72
CA SER A 48 9.48 -5.54 -11.06
C SER A 48 10.75 -5.74 -11.87
N GLN A 49 10.71 -6.70 -12.79
CA GLN A 49 11.72 -6.90 -13.83
C GLN A 49 11.03 -6.92 -15.20
N GLY A 50 11.26 -5.90 -16.02
CA GLY A 50 10.51 -5.71 -17.26
C GLY A 50 9.01 -5.58 -16.99
N GLN A 51 8.20 -6.48 -17.55
CA GLN A 51 6.74 -6.54 -17.33
C GLN A 51 6.33 -7.48 -16.19
N THR A 52 7.30 -8.13 -15.52
CA THR A 52 7.03 -9.11 -14.47
C THR A 52 7.08 -8.48 -13.10
N LEU A 53 6.00 -8.61 -12.33
CA LEU A 53 5.99 -8.25 -10.91
C LEU A 53 6.64 -9.38 -10.09
N LEU A 54 7.71 -9.06 -9.37
CA LEU A 54 8.37 -9.99 -8.46
C LEU A 54 7.81 -9.88 -7.04
N GLU A 55 7.58 -8.64 -6.59
CA GLU A 55 7.02 -8.34 -5.27
C GLU A 55 6.02 -7.19 -5.35
N GLY A 56 4.96 -7.25 -4.55
CA GLY A 56 3.93 -6.22 -4.53
C GLY A 56 3.07 -6.27 -3.28
N PHE A 57 3.05 -5.21 -2.48
CA PHE A 57 2.21 -5.12 -1.28
C PHE A 57 2.04 -3.67 -0.80
N SER A 58 0.98 -3.43 -0.05
CA SER A 58 0.81 -2.16 0.67
C SER A 58 1.72 -2.07 1.90
N LEU A 59 2.40 -0.94 2.07
CA LEU A 59 3.15 -0.60 3.28
C LEU A 59 2.22 -0.09 4.39
N ILE A 60 1.00 0.33 4.06
CA ILE A 60 0.03 0.84 5.03
C ILE A 60 -0.41 -0.30 5.95
N GLY A 61 -0.32 -0.08 7.26
CA GLY A 61 -0.70 -1.10 8.25
C GLY A 61 0.21 -2.32 8.30
N SER A 62 1.39 -2.29 7.67
CA SER A 62 2.26 -3.47 7.52
C SER A 62 3.12 -3.82 8.72
N LYS A 63 3.13 -2.99 9.77
CA LYS A 63 4.05 -3.10 10.94
C LYS A 63 4.00 -4.44 11.67
N ASN A 64 2.87 -5.14 11.65
CA ASN A 64 2.67 -6.43 12.32
C ASN A 64 3.18 -7.63 11.52
N TRP A 65 3.29 -7.51 10.19
CA TRP A 65 3.68 -8.63 9.32
C TRP A 65 4.95 -8.38 8.50
N LEU A 66 5.39 -7.13 8.34
CA LEU A 66 6.59 -6.75 7.60
C LEU A 66 7.68 -6.21 8.53
N LYS A 67 8.91 -6.69 8.33
CA LYS A 67 10.13 -6.17 8.98
C LYS A 67 11.17 -5.88 7.91
N ILE A 68 11.79 -4.70 7.99
CA ILE A 68 12.82 -4.27 7.03
C ILE A 68 14.09 -3.96 7.80
N VAL A 69 15.21 -4.50 7.34
CA VAL A 69 16.55 -4.27 7.90
C VAL A 69 17.47 -3.77 6.80
N ARG A 70 18.13 -2.64 7.03
CA ARG A 70 19.14 -2.08 6.13
C ARG A 70 20.54 -2.52 6.57
N ARG A 71 21.35 -3.02 5.64
CA ARG A 71 22.79 -3.20 5.84
C ARG A 71 23.52 -2.66 4.62
N MET A 72 24.29 -1.59 4.79
CA MET A 72 25.00 -0.92 3.69
C MET A 72 24.02 -0.48 2.57
N ASP A 73 24.26 -0.96 1.35
CA ASP A 73 23.52 -0.79 0.10
C ASP A 73 22.45 -1.87 -0.10
N CYS A 74 22.13 -2.66 0.94
CA CYS A 74 21.14 -3.72 0.88
C CYS A 74 19.97 -3.47 1.84
N LEU A 75 18.78 -3.89 1.42
CA LEU A 75 17.61 -4.03 2.28
C LEU A 75 17.16 -5.49 2.32
N LEU A 76 16.95 -5.99 3.52
CA LEU A 76 16.38 -7.31 3.79
C LEU A 76 14.95 -7.14 4.29
N PHE A 77 14.00 -7.75 3.60
CA PHE A 77 12.59 -7.74 3.91
C PHE A 77 12.19 -9.11 4.44
N GLY A 78 11.56 -9.12 5.61
CA GLY A 78 10.94 -10.30 6.19
C GLY A 78 9.45 -10.09 6.33
N THR A 79 8.66 -10.90 5.63
CA THR A 79 7.21 -10.89 5.73
C THR A 79 6.74 -12.13 6.48
N THR A 80 5.73 -12.00 7.33
CA THR A 80 5.08 -13.11 8.03
C THR A 80 3.56 -12.97 7.92
N ILE A 81 2.94 -13.82 7.11
CA ILE A 81 1.50 -13.80 6.85
C ILE A 81 0.94 -15.19 7.16
N LYS A 82 -0.12 -15.28 7.99
CA LYS A 82 -0.76 -16.56 8.37
C LYS A 82 0.25 -17.64 8.83
N ASN A 83 1.19 -17.27 9.71
CA ASN A 83 2.27 -18.12 10.24
C ASN A 83 3.27 -18.64 9.20
N LYS A 84 3.24 -18.13 7.97
CA LYS A 84 4.26 -18.41 6.95
C LYS A 84 5.17 -17.19 6.81
N SER A 85 6.47 -17.41 7.04
CA SER A 85 7.48 -16.38 6.86
C SER A 85 8.22 -16.59 5.54
N ARG A 86 8.51 -15.49 4.86
CA ARG A 86 9.39 -15.45 3.68
C ARG A 86 10.30 -14.23 3.76
N MET A 87 11.50 -14.39 3.23
CA MET A 87 12.54 -13.36 3.20
C MET A 87 12.89 -13.07 1.75
N PHE A 88 13.13 -11.79 1.44
CA PHE A 88 13.78 -11.40 0.20
C PHE A 88 14.73 -10.24 0.47
N ARG A 89 15.77 -10.12 -0.36
CA ARG A 89 16.79 -9.09 -0.23
C ARG A 89 16.94 -8.35 -1.55
N VAL A 90 17.12 -7.04 -1.46
CA VAL A 90 17.51 -6.21 -2.60
C VAL A 90 18.87 -5.59 -2.32
N GLN A 91 19.68 -5.46 -3.37
CA GLN A 91 20.92 -4.72 -3.37
C GLN A 91 20.79 -3.59 -4.40
N PHE A 92 21.09 -2.37 -3.98
CA PHE A 92 21.00 -1.21 -4.85
C PHE A 92 22.23 -1.13 -5.75
N SER A 93 22.01 -0.79 -7.02
CA SER A 93 23.08 -0.55 -7.98
C SER A 93 23.44 0.94 -8.04
N GLY A 94 24.65 1.22 -8.54
CA GLY A 94 25.15 2.54 -8.86
C GLY A 94 26.48 2.42 -9.60
N GLU A 95 26.90 3.47 -10.28
CA GLU A 95 28.21 3.61 -10.93
C GLU A 95 29.37 3.47 -9.93
N SER A 96 29.10 3.73 -8.66
CA SER A 96 30.03 3.49 -7.56
C SER A 96 29.31 2.91 -6.34
N LYS A 97 30.08 2.33 -5.42
CA LYS A 97 29.57 1.87 -4.11
C LYS A 97 28.92 3.00 -3.32
N GLN A 98 29.45 4.23 -3.44
CA GLN A 98 28.89 5.40 -2.77
C GLN A 98 27.52 5.76 -3.34
N GLN A 99 27.36 5.73 -4.67
CA GLN A 99 26.07 5.99 -5.30
C GLN A 99 25.04 4.89 -4.98
N ALA A 100 25.44 3.62 -4.92
CA ALA A 100 24.57 2.53 -4.47
C ALA A 100 24.08 2.74 -3.02
N LEU A 101 24.96 3.22 -2.13
CA LEU A 101 24.60 3.57 -0.75
C LEU A 101 23.63 4.75 -0.69
N GLU A 102 23.78 5.75 -1.55
CA GLU A 102 22.90 6.91 -1.67
C GLU A 102 21.51 6.50 -2.18
N HIS A 103 21.44 5.70 -3.25
CA HIS A 103 20.18 5.15 -3.76
C HIS A 103 19.43 4.36 -2.67
N CYS A 104 20.15 3.50 -1.95
CA CYS A 104 19.61 2.77 -0.80
C CYS A 104 19.12 3.73 0.30
N GLY A 105 19.89 4.78 0.61
CA GLY A 105 19.53 5.80 1.59
C GLY A 105 18.24 6.54 1.23
N SER A 106 18.11 6.98 -0.01
CA SER A 106 16.91 7.65 -0.53
C SER A 106 15.69 6.72 -0.48
N CYS A 107 15.85 5.44 -0.84
CA CYS A 107 14.77 4.46 -0.72
C CYS A 107 14.32 4.27 0.74
N VAL A 108 15.27 4.18 1.68
CA VAL A 108 14.97 4.09 3.12
C VAL A 108 14.20 5.31 3.60
N GLN A 109 14.59 6.52 3.17
CA GLN A 109 13.86 7.74 3.51
C GLN A 109 12.40 7.67 3.05
N SER A 110 12.14 7.20 1.83
CA SER A 110 10.77 6.98 1.34
C SER A 110 10.02 5.90 2.15
N LEU A 111 10.67 4.79 2.50
CA LEU A 111 10.07 3.71 3.30
C LEU A 111 9.69 4.18 4.71
N THR A 112 10.53 5.03 5.33
CA THR A 112 10.32 5.51 6.71
C THR A 112 9.07 6.36 6.89
N GLN A 113 8.47 6.84 5.79
CA GLN A 113 7.17 7.51 5.83
C GLN A 113 6.02 6.55 6.17
N TYR A 114 6.19 5.24 5.93
CA TYR A 114 5.15 4.23 6.09
C TYR A 114 5.48 3.18 7.16
N ILE A 115 6.75 2.75 7.24
CA ILE A 115 7.20 1.67 8.14
C ILE A 115 8.61 1.93 8.68
N THR A 116 8.87 1.45 9.90
CA THR A 116 10.20 1.52 10.51
C THR A 116 11.20 0.59 9.80
N VAL A 117 12.36 1.14 9.41
CA VAL A 117 13.49 0.38 8.86
C VAL A 117 14.58 0.29 9.92
N GLN A 118 15.01 -0.93 10.26
CA GLN A 118 16.04 -1.16 11.28
C GLN A 118 17.44 -1.07 10.68
N VAL A 119 18.38 -0.45 11.40
CA VAL A 119 19.80 -0.43 11.03
C VAL A 119 20.58 -1.23 12.09
N PRO A 120 21.20 -2.38 11.74
CA PRO A 120 22.02 -3.14 12.67
C PRO A 120 23.20 -2.29 13.14
N GLY A 121 23.25 -2.01 14.45
CA GLY A 121 24.36 -1.27 15.08
C GLY A 121 24.01 0.11 15.63
N GLY A 122 22.76 0.58 15.50
CA GLY A 122 22.30 1.76 16.22
C GLY A 122 21.90 1.39 17.64
N ASN A 123 22.68 1.79 18.65
CA ASN A 123 22.21 1.80 20.03
C ASN A 123 20.89 2.57 20.08
N SER A 124 19.79 1.89 20.43
CA SER A 124 18.50 2.50 20.72
C SER A 124 18.66 3.45 21.90
N ARG A 125 18.99 4.71 21.62
CA ARG A 125 18.93 5.79 22.60
C ARG A 125 17.68 6.59 22.29
N ASP A 126 16.63 6.19 22.97
CA ASP A 126 15.36 6.89 23.08
C ASP A 126 15.59 8.36 23.47
N PRO A 127 15.22 9.36 22.66
CA PRO A 127 15.15 10.74 23.12
C PRO A 127 13.78 10.94 23.78
N GLY A 128 13.73 10.72 25.10
CA GLY A 128 12.59 11.12 25.91
C GLY A 128 12.33 12.63 25.83
N PRO A 129 11.06 13.07 26.03
CA PRO A 129 10.66 14.45 25.78
C PRO A 129 11.13 15.39 26.90
N LEU A 130 12.04 16.31 26.57
CA LEU A 130 12.36 17.44 27.43
C LEU A 130 11.35 18.58 27.21
N ARG A 131 10.55 18.82 28.24
CA ARG A 131 9.69 20.00 28.42
C ARG A 131 10.44 21.13 29.15
N ALA A 132 9.83 22.32 29.07
CA ALA A 132 10.14 23.63 29.68
C ALA A 132 11.21 24.45 28.94
N GLY A 133 11.06 25.73 28.62
CA GLY A 133 10.06 26.81 28.75
C GLY A 133 10.70 28.04 28.04
N GLY A 134 10.14 29.20 27.74
CA GLY A 134 8.89 29.91 28.00
C GLY A 134 9.24 31.41 27.92
N SER A 135 8.45 32.24 27.21
CA SER A 135 8.32 33.71 27.43
C SER A 135 7.26 34.26 26.46
N SER A 136 6.09 34.71 26.96
CA SER A 136 5.77 36.13 27.25
C SER A 136 5.41 36.89 25.96
N TRP A 137 4.15 37.26 25.72
CA TRP A 137 3.55 38.48 26.26
C TRP A 137 2.03 38.55 25.98
N GLU A 138 1.32 39.23 26.88
CA GLU A 138 -0.12 39.55 26.98
C GLU A 138 -0.76 40.04 25.66
N GLY A 139 -2.04 39.81 25.35
CA GLY A 139 -3.25 39.98 26.15
C GLY A 139 -3.92 41.31 25.77
N TYR A 140 -5.09 41.29 25.10
CA TYR A 140 -6.14 42.31 25.20
C TYR A 140 -7.41 41.87 24.44
N VAL A 141 -8.51 41.71 25.18
CA VAL A 141 -9.90 41.66 24.70
C VAL A 141 -10.60 42.86 25.35
N PRO A 142 -11.54 43.53 24.65
CA PRO A 142 -12.88 43.61 25.26
C PRO A 142 -14.03 43.49 24.24
N SER A 143 -14.92 42.53 24.54
CA SER A 143 -16.39 42.66 24.69
C SER A 143 -17.31 43.14 23.54
N ILE A 144 -18.33 42.31 23.31
CA ILE A 144 -19.51 42.38 22.41
C ILE A 144 -20.52 43.47 22.85
N PRO A 145 -21.54 43.83 22.01
CA PRO A 145 -22.87 43.21 22.21
C PRO A 145 -23.68 42.86 20.92
N LEU A 146 -24.49 41.79 21.05
CA LEU A 146 -25.53 41.26 20.14
C LEU A 146 -26.48 42.33 19.58
N GLN A 147 -27.01 42.12 18.34
CA GLN A 147 -28.46 42.07 18.01
C GLN A 147 -28.74 41.35 16.66
N HIS A 148 -29.61 40.33 16.67
CA HIS A 148 -30.48 39.89 15.54
C HIS A 148 -31.83 40.66 15.65
N PRO A 149 -32.87 40.54 14.77
CA PRO A 149 -33.03 39.91 13.45
C PRO A 149 -33.73 40.82 12.40
N SER A 150 -33.87 40.41 11.13
CA SER A 150 -35.15 40.55 10.39
C SER A 150 -35.15 39.86 9.02
N HIS A 151 -36.29 39.20 8.77
CA HIS A 151 -36.74 38.57 7.55
C HIS A 151 -36.71 39.50 6.33
N ARG A 152 -36.31 38.96 5.16
CA ARG A 152 -37.08 39.23 3.93
C ARG A 152 -37.05 38.03 2.98
N ARG A 153 -38.23 37.42 2.84
CA ARG A 153 -38.63 36.39 1.88
C ARG A 153 -39.15 37.08 0.62
N LEU A 154 -38.62 36.69 -0.53
CA LEU A 154 -39.27 36.63 -1.86
C LEU A 154 -38.36 35.73 -2.71
N GLU A 155 -38.63 34.43 -2.82
CA GLU A 155 -39.32 33.80 -3.97
C GLU A 155 -38.74 34.34 -5.31
N GLN A 156 -38.09 33.57 -6.18
CA GLN A 156 -38.59 32.33 -6.80
C GLN A 156 -37.55 31.80 -7.82
N GLN A 157 -36.92 30.64 -7.59
CA GLN A 157 -36.32 29.86 -8.69
C GLN A 157 -36.27 28.36 -8.35
N GLN A 158 -37.33 27.69 -8.84
CA GLN A 158 -37.45 26.32 -9.33
C GLN A 158 -36.69 25.16 -8.66
N CYS A 159 -37.54 24.21 -8.25
CA CYS A 159 -37.29 22.88 -7.72
C CYS A 159 -36.39 22.02 -8.62
N ALA A 160 -35.24 21.60 -8.09
CA ALA A 160 -34.65 20.29 -8.40
C ALA A 160 -34.82 19.44 -7.12
N PRO A 161 -35.20 18.16 -7.19
CA PRO A 161 -35.38 17.36 -5.99
C PRO A 161 -33.99 17.05 -5.42
N GLY A 162 -33.48 17.95 -4.58
CA GLY A 162 -32.47 17.66 -3.58
C GLY A 162 -33.06 16.76 -2.51
N GLY A 163 -33.44 15.53 -2.91
CA GLY A 163 -33.81 14.48 -1.99
C GLY A 163 -32.54 14.02 -1.30
N ARG A 164 -32.40 14.30 0.00
CA ARG A 164 -31.43 13.60 0.84
C ARG A 164 -31.71 12.10 0.73
N THR A 165 -30.91 11.38 -0.03
CA THR A 165 -30.97 9.91 -0.10
C THR A 165 -30.13 9.35 1.04
N SER A 166 -30.67 8.36 1.76
CA SER A 166 -29.90 7.66 2.79
C SER A 166 -28.81 6.79 2.16
N VAL A 167 -27.72 6.54 2.89
CA VAL A 167 -26.61 5.67 2.44
C VAL A 167 -27.13 4.28 2.05
N THR A 168 -28.09 3.74 2.79
CA THR A 168 -28.76 2.47 2.49
C THR A 168 -29.52 2.49 1.17
N GLN A 169 -30.30 3.54 0.90
CA GLN A 169 -31.03 3.68 -0.37
C GLN A 169 -30.08 3.83 -1.56
N LEU A 170 -28.95 4.52 -1.39
CA LEU A 170 -27.94 4.64 -2.43
C LEU A 170 -27.25 3.30 -2.71
N ALA A 171 -26.86 2.57 -1.67
CA ALA A 171 -26.28 1.24 -1.81
C ALA A 171 -27.25 0.25 -2.48
N GLN A 172 -28.53 0.27 -2.09
CA GLN A 172 -29.58 -0.55 -2.72
C GLN A 172 -29.75 -0.18 -4.20
N SER A 173 -29.80 1.12 -4.53
CA SER A 173 -29.94 1.57 -5.92
C SER A 173 -28.74 1.17 -6.80
N LEU A 174 -27.52 1.18 -6.27
CA LEU A 174 -26.31 0.78 -7.00
C LEU A 174 -26.24 -0.73 -7.24
N LEU A 175 -26.71 -1.53 -6.27
CA LEU A 175 -26.64 -2.99 -6.34
C LEU A 175 -27.85 -3.63 -7.04
N ALA A 176 -28.99 -2.94 -7.10
CA ALA A 176 -30.24 -3.49 -7.66
C ALA A 176 -30.58 -3.02 -9.08
N SER A 177 -29.96 -1.96 -9.61
CA SER A 177 -30.40 -1.38 -10.89
C SER A 177 -29.63 -1.91 -12.10
N GLU A 178 -30.36 -2.33 -13.13
CA GLU A 178 -29.83 -2.55 -14.49
C GLU A 178 -29.63 -1.22 -15.28
N GLU A 179 -30.26 -0.12 -14.86
CA GLU A 179 -30.04 1.21 -15.45
C GLU A 179 -29.89 2.29 -14.36
N LEU A 180 -28.66 2.77 -14.18
CA LEU A 180 -28.35 3.86 -13.24
C LEU A 180 -28.76 5.24 -13.81
N PRO A 181 -29.14 6.21 -12.95
CA PRO A 181 -29.44 7.58 -13.37
C PRO A 181 -28.27 8.17 -14.18
N LEU A 182 -28.57 8.94 -15.23
CA LEU A 182 -27.60 9.45 -16.22
C LEU A 182 -26.33 10.10 -15.61
N VAL A 183 -26.44 10.68 -14.41
CA VAL A 183 -25.33 11.28 -13.65
C VAL A 183 -24.26 10.26 -13.26
N HIS A 184 -24.62 8.98 -13.06
CA HIS A 184 -23.69 7.90 -12.73
C HIS A 184 -23.07 7.23 -13.96
N LYS A 185 -23.47 7.62 -15.18
CA LYS A 185 -22.87 7.10 -16.44
C LYS A 185 -21.59 7.84 -16.84
N GLN A 186 -21.27 8.94 -16.15
CA GLN A 186 -20.03 9.67 -16.37
C GLN A 186 -18.94 9.08 -15.48
N SER A 187 -18.00 8.37 -16.09
CA SER A 187 -16.75 8.02 -15.40
C SER A 187 -16.00 9.32 -15.09
N ALA A 188 -15.71 9.56 -13.81
CA ALA A 188 -14.81 10.63 -13.42
C ALA A 188 -13.36 10.40 -13.88
N TRP A 189 -13.06 9.18 -14.35
CA TRP A 189 -11.73 8.73 -14.75
C TRP A 189 -11.68 8.56 -16.27
N ASN A 190 -10.64 9.07 -16.90
CA ASN A 190 -10.35 8.72 -18.28
C ASN A 190 -9.73 7.31 -18.38
N ALA A 191 -9.65 6.75 -19.60
CA ALA A 191 -9.19 5.37 -19.80
C ALA A 191 -7.74 5.13 -19.31
N GLU A 192 -6.88 6.14 -19.37
CA GLU A 192 -5.47 6.04 -18.95
C GLU A 192 -5.34 6.02 -17.42
N GLU A 193 -6.10 6.89 -16.74
CA GLU A 193 -6.16 6.95 -15.27
C GLU A 193 -6.75 5.65 -14.71
N LEU A 194 -7.85 5.16 -15.31
CA LEU A 194 -8.45 3.89 -14.93
C LEU A 194 -7.48 2.72 -15.15
N GLY A 195 -6.76 2.70 -16.27
CA GLY A 195 -5.76 1.67 -16.54
C GLY A 195 -4.63 1.67 -15.51
N SER A 196 -4.17 2.86 -15.09
CA SER A 196 -3.15 3.01 -14.06
C SER A 196 -3.65 2.56 -12.68
N PHE A 197 -4.89 2.89 -12.33
CA PHE A 197 -5.55 2.42 -11.11
C PHE A 197 -5.74 0.90 -11.09
N LEU A 198 -6.18 0.31 -12.20
CA LEU A 198 -6.34 -1.14 -12.32
C LEU A 198 -5.01 -1.86 -12.16
N ARG A 199 -3.94 -1.39 -12.80
CA ARG A 199 -2.59 -1.94 -12.59
C ARG A 199 -2.19 -1.86 -11.14
N PHE A 200 -2.43 -0.73 -10.49
CA PHE A 200 -2.14 -0.55 -9.08
C PHE A 200 -2.90 -1.54 -8.19
N CYS A 201 -4.19 -1.76 -8.43
CA CYS A 201 -4.99 -2.77 -7.73
C CYS A 201 -4.47 -4.18 -7.97
N LEU A 202 -4.09 -4.52 -9.22
CA LEU A 202 -3.57 -5.84 -9.57
C LEU A 202 -2.18 -6.13 -8.97
N MET A 203 -1.39 -5.09 -8.71
CA MET A 203 -0.07 -5.24 -8.11
C MET A 203 -0.11 -5.36 -6.57
N ASP A 204 -1.23 -5.02 -5.92
CA ASP A 204 -1.40 -5.22 -4.48
C ASP A 204 -1.93 -6.63 -4.17
N GLN A 205 -1.09 -7.46 -3.55
CA GLN A 205 -1.46 -8.82 -3.12
C GLN A 205 -2.65 -8.86 -2.15
N ASN A 206 -2.95 -7.76 -1.45
CA ASN A 206 -4.07 -7.69 -0.53
C ASN A 206 -5.37 -7.18 -1.16
N PHE A 207 -5.32 -6.71 -2.42
CA PHE A 207 -6.48 -6.14 -3.09
C PHE A 207 -7.69 -7.10 -3.12
N PRO A 208 -7.54 -8.42 -3.40
CA PRO A 208 -8.68 -9.34 -3.35
C PRO A 208 -9.36 -9.37 -1.97
N ALA A 209 -8.58 -9.40 -0.89
CA ALA A 209 -9.12 -9.39 0.47
C ALA A 209 -9.80 -8.06 0.84
N PHE A 210 -9.26 -6.94 0.34
CA PHE A 210 -9.90 -5.63 0.47
C PHE A 210 -11.27 -5.62 -0.24
N VAL A 211 -11.34 -6.12 -1.47
CA VAL A 211 -12.60 -6.21 -2.24
C VAL A 211 -13.63 -7.05 -1.49
N GLU A 212 -13.24 -8.19 -0.91
CA GLU A 212 -14.13 -9.03 -0.09
C GLU A 212 -14.68 -8.28 1.13
N GLU A 213 -13.85 -7.53 1.86
CA GLU A 213 -14.31 -6.74 3.01
C GLU A 213 -15.21 -5.58 2.60
N VAL A 214 -14.94 -4.92 1.46
CA VAL A 214 -15.84 -3.89 0.90
C VAL A 214 -17.19 -4.50 0.55
N GLU A 215 -17.22 -5.65 -0.12
CA GLU A 215 -18.46 -6.34 -0.47
C GLU A 215 -19.26 -6.72 0.77
N LYS A 216 -18.59 -7.23 1.80
CA LYS A 216 -19.21 -7.56 3.09
C LYS A 216 -19.80 -6.33 3.78
N GLU A 217 -19.13 -5.19 3.76
CA GLU A 217 -19.66 -3.95 4.34
C GLU A 217 -20.85 -3.41 3.54
N LEU A 218 -20.80 -3.49 2.21
CA LEU A 218 -21.93 -3.13 1.33
C LEU A 218 -23.16 -4.02 1.57
N LYS A 219 -22.97 -5.32 1.84
CA LYS A 219 -24.06 -6.23 2.23
C LYS A 219 -24.70 -5.84 3.55
N LYS A 220 -23.91 -5.41 4.55
CA LYS A 220 -24.46 -4.90 5.83
C LYS A 220 -25.33 -3.66 5.61
N LEU A 221 -24.89 -2.75 4.74
CA LEU A 221 -25.63 -1.52 4.45
C LEU A 221 -26.97 -1.77 3.75
N THR A 222 -27.07 -2.83 2.95
CA THR A 222 -28.27 -3.17 2.17
C THR A 222 -29.21 -4.15 2.86
N GLY A 223 -28.80 -4.76 3.98
CA GLY A 223 -29.62 -5.70 4.74
C GLY A 223 -29.77 -7.07 4.07
N LEU A 224 -29.02 -7.36 3.00
CA LEU A 224 -28.93 -8.71 2.44
C LEU A 224 -28.15 -9.60 3.42
N ARG A 225 -28.88 -10.31 4.26
CA ARG A 225 -28.34 -11.43 5.04
C ARG A 225 -28.15 -12.62 4.09
N ASN A 226 -26.96 -13.23 4.13
CA ASN A 226 -26.65 -14.49 3.44
C ASN A 226 -27.67 -15.59 3.78
#